data_AF-A0A369MWG5-F1
#
_entry.id   AF-A0A369MWG5-F1
#
_cell.length_a   1.000
_cell.length_b   1.000
_cell.length_c   1.000
_cell.angle_alpha   90.00
_cell.angle_beta   90.00
_cell.angle_gamma   90.00
#
_symmetry.space_group_name_H-M   'P 1'
#
loop_
_entity.id
_entity.type
_entity.pdbx_description
1 polymer ?
#
loop_
_entity_poly.entity_id
_entity_poly.type
_entity_poly.pdbx_seq_one_letter_code
_entity_poly.pdbx_strand_id
1 'polypeptide(L)'
;MAVTSMNTKGPKKKKQHYVPKFYLRGFCGSGDTVFALDKESGGIFTPSVGDFCAERYLYESLSNDPNWYKGKFVYPNYTEDGLCELESAFAPVLKRVAALCVPNAPFTCVGDDDARIIASFVANAIARHPSVFKPLRNELMLSASEEDLSPYRDLMRALGHEGAFEGVAAEGVTRRLLLDTGDGSYQGLIVGELLEMEGIVLRAPGCASFATASFPVLPVVRETGGRDRLSSLYCPISPNAAVIYGPGPRRGMGGCELLGARDVVRLNAAYFEADFVRFVVAKDRRTLEEARSFAEAKRPSPPSRRSI
;
A
#
# COMPACT_ATOMS: atom_id res chain seq x y z
N MET A 1 -11.94 -25.49 11.35
CA MET A 1 -11.56 -24.68 10.18
C MET A 1 -10.57 -25.50 9.36
N ALA A 2 -10.87 -25.77 8.09
CA ALA A 2 -10.01 -26.57 7.24
C ALA A 2 -8.79 -25.74 6.82
N VAL A 3 -7.59 -26.19 7.20
CA VAL A 3 -6.33 -25.66 6.67
C VAL A 3 -6.19 -26.22 5.26
N THR A 4 -6.59 -25.43 4.27
CA THR A 4 -6.36 -25.77 2.86
C THR A 4 -4.85 -25.75 2.63
N SER A 5 -4.29 -26.92 2.29
CA SER A 5 -2.88 -27.12 1.97
C SER A 5 -2.47 -26.24 0.78
N MET A 6 -1.84 -25.10 1.04
CA MET A 6 -1.15 -24.32 0.02
C MET A 6 0.09 -25.07 -0.45
N ASN A 7 0.07 -25.52 -1.71
CA ASN A 7 1.12 -26.30 -2.34
C ASN A 7 2.32 -25.39 -2.67
N THR A 8 3.35 -25.38 -1.82
CA THR A 8 4.54 -24.50 -1.91
C THR A 8 5.59 -24.96 -2.93
N LYS A 9 5.18 -25.49 -4.09
CA LYS A 9 6.09 -25.99 -5.15
C LYS A 9 6.41 -24.95 -6.26
N GLY A 10 6.23 -23.66 -6.00
CA GLY A 10 6.64 -22.60 -6.92
C GLY A 10 8.13 -22.22 -6.79
N PRO A 11 8.78 -21.70 -7.83
CA PRO A 11 10.13 -21.14 -7.70
C PRO A 11 10.13 -20.02 -6.64
N LYS A 12 11.20 -19.95 -5.83
CA LYS A 12 11.34 -18.94 -4.77
C LYS A 12 11.25 -17.53 -5.36
N LYS A 13 10.22 -16.77 -4.99
CA LYS A 13 9.97 -15.41 -5.46
C LYS A 13 10.98 -14.48 -4.78
N LYS A 14 12.07 -14.16 -5.49
CA LYS A 14 13.17 -13.35 -4.93
C LYS A 14 12.81 -11.88 -4.77
N LYS A 15 11.99 -11.33 -5.65
CA LYS A 15 11.49 -9.95 -5.60
C LYS A 15 10.04 -9.99 -5.11
N GLN A 16 9.76 -9.26 -4.05
CA GLN A 16 8.44 -9.15 -3.44
C GLN A 16 8.02 -7.68 -3.54
N HIS A 17 6.89 -7.47 -4.22
CA HIS A 17 6.38 -6.14 -4.55
C HIS A 17 5.68 -5.55 -3.35
N TYR A 18 6.05 -4.33 -2.95
CA TYR A 18 5.30 -3.60 -1.91
C TYR A 18 4.26 -2.65 -2.50
N VAL A 19 4.29 -2.38 -3.80
CA VAL A 19 3.12 -1.87 -4.53
C VAL A 19 2.65 -2.96 -5.50
N PRO A 20 1.37 -3.39 -5.46
CA PRO A 20 0.88 -4.48 -6.30
C PRO A 20 1.12 -4.24 -7.79
N LYS A 21 1.55 -5.28 -8.51
CA LYS A 21 1.77 -5.21 -9.96
C LYS A 21 0.47 -4.92 -10.71
N PHE A 22 -0.65 -5.54 -10.30
CA PHE A 22 -1.95 -5.30 -10.94
C PHE A 22 -2.35 -3.83 -10.83
N TYR A 23 -2.04 -3.20 -9.69
CA TYR A 23 -2.33 -1.80 -9.42
C TYR A 23 -1.48 -0.88 -10.30
N LEU A 24 -0.16 -1.09 -10.32
CA LEU A 24 0.75 -0.30 -11.17
C LEU A 24 0.42 -0.41 -12.65
N ARG A 25 -0.04 -1.58 -13.12
CA ARG A 25 -0.53 -1.77 -14.49
C ARG A 25 -1.71 -0.87 -14.85
N GLY A 26 -2.52 -0.48 -13.87
CA GLY A 26 -3.58 0.52 -14.05
C GLY A 26 -3.05 1.89 -14.48
N PHE A 27 -1.77 2.17 -14.23
CA PHE A 27 -1.07 3.42 -14.58
C PHE A 27 -0.07 3.24 -15.73
N CYS A 28 -0.08 2.13 -16.46
CA CYS A 28 0.77 1.99 -17.65
C CYS A 28 0.29 2.91 -18.78
N GLY A 29 1.21 3.65 -19.39
CA GLY A 29 0.94 4.41 -20.62
C GLY A 29 0.91 3.52 -21.87
N SER A 30 1.82 2.53 -21.91
CA SER A 30 1.93 1.53 -22.98
C SER A 30 2.65 0.29 -22.45
N GLY A 31 2.22 -0.91 -22.86
CA GLY A 31 2.85 -2.16 -22.45
C GLY A 31 2.80 -2.41 -20.94
N ASP A 32 3.90 -2.91 -20.37
CA ASP A 32 4.05 -3.21 -18.93
C ASP A 32 4.99 -2.19 -18.24
N THR A 33 5.00 -0.95 -18.71
CA THR A 33 5.86 0.13 -18.21
C THR A 33 5.07 1.36 -17.78
N VAL A 34 5.55 2.03 -16.73
CA VAL A 34 5.01 3.29 -16.20
C VAL A 34 6.03 4.41 -16.37
N PHE A 35 5.60 5.68 -16.30
CA PHE A 35 6.55 6.78 -16.07
C PHE A 35 6.73 6.96 -14.57
N ALA A 36 7.97 7.04 -14.11
CA ALA A 36 8.31 7.29 -12.71
C ALA A 36 9.25 8.48 -12.61
N LEU A 37 8.97 9.39 -11.69
CA LEU A 37 9.85 10.46 -11.26
C LEU A 37 10.48 10.07 -9.93
N ASP A 38 11.80 10.08 -9.86
CA ASP A 38 12.55 9.92 -8.62
C ASP A 38 12.74 11.28 -7.95
N LYS A 39 12.20 11.43 -6.74
CA LYS A 39 12.28 12.70 -5.99
C LYS A 39 13.70 13.04 -5.55
N GLU A 40 14.57 12.05 -5.40
CA GLU A 40 15.96 12.28 -5.01
C GLU A 40 16.78 12.85 -6.18
N SER A 41 16.70 12.23 -7.36
CA SER A 41 17.46 12.69 -8.54
C SER A 41 16.74 13.76 -9.36
N GLY A 42 15.43 13.93 -9.19
CA GLY A 42 14.56 14.78 -10.03
C GLY A 42 14.31 14.23 -11.44
N GLY A 43 14.87 13.06 -11.76
CA GLY A 43 14.82 12.44 -13.08
C GLY A 43 13.53 11.65 -13.32
N ILE A 44 13.06 11.66 -14.56
CA ILE A 44 11.95 10.82 -15.04
C ILE A 44 12.52 9.65 -15.85
N PHE A 45 12.10 8.44 -15.53
CA PHE A 45 12.48 7.19 -16.18
C PHE A 45 11.26 6.28 -16.39
N THR A 46 11.46 5.16 -17.09
CA THR A 46 10.37 4.27 -17.52
C THR A 46 10.64 2.83 -17.07
N PRO A 47 10.38 2.49 -15.80
CA PRO A 47 10.61 1.15 -15.31
C PRO A 47 9.53 0.16 -15.77
N SER A 48 9.92 -1.12 -15.87
CA SER A 48 8.97 -2.24 -15.97
C SER A 48 8.26 -2.44 -14.64
N VAL A 49 6.95 -2.66 -14.67
CA VAL A 49 6.14 -2.97 -13.49
C VAL A 49 6.67 -4.22 -12.76
N GLY A 50 7.21 -5.19 -13.50
CA GLY A 50 7.77 -6.41 -12.92
C GLY A 50 8.95 -6.20 -11.98
N ASP A 51 9.67 -5.09 -12.13
CA ASP A 51 10.92 -4.81 -11.41
C ASP A 51 10.86 -3.56 -10.53
N PHE A 52 9.69 -2.92 -10.45
CA PHE A 52 9.51 -1.65 -9.75
C PHE A 52 8.74 -1.81 -8.43
N CYS A 53 8.98 -0.93 -7.46
CA CYS A 53 8.38 -0.97 -6.12
C CYS A 53 8.42 -2.36 -5.47
N ALA A 54 9.60 -2.99 -5.48
CA ALA A 54 9.85 -4.31 -4.92
C ALA A 54 11.18 -4.35 -4.17
N GLU A 55 11.25 -5.21 -3.15
CA GLU A 55 12.48 -5.50 -2.43
C GLU A 55 12.79 -7.00 -2.45
N ARG A 56 14.04 -7.37 -2.19
CA ARG A 56 14.43 -8.78 -2.14
C ARG A 56 14.03 -9.40 -0.81
N TYR A 57 13.21 -10.45 -0.87
CA TYR A 57 12.79 -11.22 0.31
C TYR A 57 12.18 -10.35 1.43
N LEU A 58 11.44 -9.29 1.05
CA LEU A 58 10.84 -8.31 1.95
C LEU A 58 10.02 -8.93 3.10
N TYR A 59 9.23 -9.95 2.76
CA TYR A 59 8.27 -10.60 3.66
C TYR A 59 8.70 -12.00 4.09
N GLU A 60 9.97 -12.37 3.85
CA GLU A 60 10.50 -13.67 4.23
C GLU A 60 11.19 -13.62 5.59
N SER A 61 10.94 -14.64 6.42
CA SER A 61 11.59 -14.81 7.73
C SER A 61 12.69 -15.86 7.65
N LEU A 62 13.90 -15.53 8.10
CA LEU A 62 15.04 -16.45 8.12
C LEU A 62 14.83 -17.53 9.18
N SER A 63 15.17 -18.78 8.87
CA SER A 63 15.14 -19.84 9.86
C SER A 63 16.29 -19.75 10.85
N ASN A 64 17.51 -19.35 10.47
CA ASN A 64 18.72 -19.41 11.32
C ASN A 64 19.10 -20.82 11.86
N ASP A 65 18.20 -21.80 11.84
CA ASP A 65 18.48 -23.23 12.07
C ASP A 65 19.05 -23.87 10.78
N PRO A 66 20.29 -24.40 10.79
CA PRO A 66 20.89 -25.06 9.64
C PRO A 66 20.16 -26.35 9.23
N ASN A 67 19.43 -26.97 10.16
CA ASN A 67 18.67 -28.21 9.94
C ASN A 67 17.20 -27.96 9.62
N TRP A 68 16.79 -26.70 9.42
CA TRP A 68 15.41 -26.38 9.09
C TRP A 68 14.99 -27.02 7.76
N TYR A 69 13.94 -27.84 7.80
CA TYR A 69 13.53 -28.68 6.67
C TYR A 69 13.10 -27.89 5.41
N LYS A 70 12.79 -26.60 5.51
CA LYS A 70 12.50 -25.73 4.35
C LYS A 70 13.71 -24.91 3.85
N GLY A 71 14.89 -25.12 4.44
CA GLY A 71 16.12 -24.42 4.12
C GLY A 71 16.18 -23.03 4.74
N LYS A 72 16.68 -22.03 3.98
CA LYS A 72 16.97 -20.67 4.47
C LYS A 72 15.80 -19.93 5.16
N PHE A 73 14.57 -20.17 4.71
CA PHE A 73 13.39 -19.42 5.16
C PHE A 73 12.41 -20.34 5.87
N VAL A 74 11.69 -19.80 6.85
CA VAL A 74 10.76 -20.60 7.66
C VAL A 74 9.59 -21.12 6.84
N TYR A 75 8.91 -20.25 6.09
CA TYR A 75 7.81 -20.58 5.19
C TYR A 75 7.95 -19.85 3.86
N PRO A 76 8.84 -20.32 2.97
CA PRO A 76 9.14 -19.62 1.73
C PRO A 76 7.89 -19.40 0.88
N ASN A 77 7.74 -18.19 0.34
CA ASN A 77 6.64 -17.72 -0.52
C ASN A 77 5.25 -17.64 0.13
N TYR A 78 5.05 -18.10 1.37
CA TYR A 78 3.70 -18.18 1.95
C TYR A 78 3.00 -16.82 1.98
N THR A 79 3.70 -15.80 2.47
CA THR A 79 3.16 -14.42 2.54
C THR A 79 2.88 -13.84 1.16
N GLU A 80 3.77 -14.06 0.20
CA GLU A 80 3.62 -13.57 -1.17
C GLU A 80 2.49 -14.28 -1.93
N ASP A 81 2.25 -15.56 -1.64
CA ASP A 81 1.11 -16.30 -2.19
C ASP A 81 -0.21 -15.80 -1.56
N GLY A 82 -0.25 -15.55 -0.26
CA GLY A 82 -1.42 -14.95 0.41
C GLY A 82 -1.72 -13.53 -0.09
N LEU A 83 -0.69 -12.70 -0.31
CA LEU A 83 -0.88 -11.39 -0.94
C LEU A 83 -1.46 -11.51 -2.36
N CYS A 84 -1.05 -12.52 -3.13
CA CYS A 84 -1.61 -12.78 -4.47
C CYS A 84 -3.11 -13.13 -4.42
N GLU A 85 -3.56 -13.83 -3.38
CA GLU A 85 -4.99 -14.12 -3.17
C GLU A 85 -5.78 -12.85 -2.86
N LEU A 86 -5.27 -11.99 -1.96
CA LEU A 86 -5.86 -10.69 -1.67
C LEU A 86 -5.94 -9.80 -2.92
N GLU A 87 -4.85 -9.74 -3.69
CA GLU A 87 -4.79 -8.98 -4.94
C GLU A 87 -5.83 -9.45 -5.97
N SER A 88 -6.14 -10.76 -5.99
CA SER A 88 -7.17 -11.34 -6.86
C SER A 88 -8.59 -10.89 -6.47
N ALA A 89 -8.83 -10.57 -5.20
CA ALA A 89 -10.08 -9.97 -4.72
C ALA A 89 -10.15 -8.46 -5.02
N PHE A 90 -9.02 -7.75 -4.92
CA PHE A 90 -8.96 -6.30 -5.12
C PHE A 90 -9.11 -5.91 -6.60
N ALA A 91 -8.39 -6.59 -7.49
CA ALA A 91 -8.24 -6.16 -8.88
C ALA A 91 -9.57 -5.99 -9.66
N PRO A 92 -10.56 -6.89 -9.55
CA PRO A 92 -11.84 -6.73 -10.24
C PRO A 92 -12.60 -5.48 -9.79
N VAL A 93 -12.58 -5.16 -8.50
CA VAL A 93 -13.31 -4.02 -7.91
C VAL A 93 -12.68 -2.71 -8.34
N LEU A 94 -11.35 -2.58 -8.19
CA LEU A 94 -10.63 -1.38 -8.61
C LEU A 94 -10.80 -1.13 -10.12
N LYS A 95 -10.80 -2.18 -10.94
CA LYS A 95 -11.07 -2.09 -12.38
C LYS A 95 -12.50 -1.62 -12.67
N ARG A 96 -13.51 -2.11 -11.94
CA ARG A 96 -14.90 -1.64 -12.09
C ARG A 96 -15.01 -0.16 -11.74
N VAL A 97 -14.48 0.27 -10.60
CA VAL A 97 -14.53 1.69 -10.19
C VAL A 97 -13.81 2.59 -11.19
N ALA A 98 -12.65 2.17 -11.71
CA ALA A 98 -11.95 2.90 -12.77
C ALA A 98 -12.80 3.01 -14.05
N ALA A 99 -13.52 1.95 -14.42
CA ALA A 99 -14.41 1.95 -15.58
C ALA A 99 -15.63 2.87 -15.41
N LEU A 100 -16.14 3.05 -14.19
CA LEU A 100 -17.20 4.02 -13.87
C LEU A 100 -16.73 5.48 -14.01
N CYS A 101 -15.42 5.72 -13.94
CA CYS A 101 -14.85 7.06 -13.98
C CYS A 101 -14.38 7.50 -15.38
N VAL A 102 -14.59 6.70 -16.43
CA VAL A 102 -14.22 7.11 -17.80
C VAL A 102 -15.08 8.29 -18.28
N PRO A 103 -14.56 9.22 -19.10
CA PRO A 103 -15.31 10.32 -19.71
C PRO A 103 -16.71 9.87 -20.22
N ASN A 104 -17.75 10.62 -19.89
CA ASN A 104 -19.16 10.37 -20.22
C ASN A 104 -19.84 9.11 -19.66
N ALA A 105 -19.21 8.32 -18.77
CA ALA A 105 -19.91 7.25 -18.08
C ALA A 105 -20.96 7.80 -17.07
N PRO A 106 -22.12 7.13 -16.95
CA PRO A 106 -23.14 7.50 -15.98
C PRO A 106 -22.65 7.31 -14.55
N PHE A 107 -23.15 8.18 -13.68
CA PHE A 107 -22.82 8.18 -12.26
C PHE A 107 -23.53 7.04 -11.56
N THR A 108 -22.77 6.12 -10.96
CA THR A 108 -23.31 5.09 -10.07
C THR A 108 -22.52 5.11 -8.77
N CYS A 109 -23.23 4.98 -7.64
CA CYS A 109 -22.59 4.79 -6.36
C CYS A 109 -21.77 3.49 -6.35
N VAL A 110 -20.74 3.46 -5.51
CA VAL A 110 -20.03 2.23 -5.18
C VAL A 110 -20.87 1.51 -4.12
N GLY A 111 -21.19 0.23 -4.33
CA GLY A 111 -21.90 -0.56 -3.32
C GLY A 111 -21.03 -0.82 -2.09
N ASP A 112 -21.66 -1.11 -0.95
CA ASP A 112 -20.97 -1.29 0.33
C ASP A 112 -19.88 -2.38 0.28
N ASP A 113 -20.11 -3.48 -0.46
CA ASP A 113 -19.12 -4.54 -0.61
C ASP A 113 -17.89 -4.08 -1.41
N ASP A 114 -18.10 -3.35 -2.50
CA ASP A 114 -17.00 -2.75 -3.28
C ASP A 114 -16.26 -1.70 -2.44
N ALA A 115 -16.98 -0.91 -1.63
CA ALA A 115 -16.39 0.06 -0.72
C ALA A 115 -15.51 -0.59 0.36
N ARG A 116 -15.95 -1.72 0.94
CA ARG A 116 -15.15 -2.53 1.87
C ARG A 116 -13.90 -3.11 1.21
N ILE A 117 -14.01 -3.58 -0.03
CA ILE A 117 -12.86 -4.12 -0.76
C ILE A 117 -11.84 -3.02 -1.07
N ILE A 118 -12.31 -1.81 -1.43
CA ILE A 118 -11.42 -0.65 -1.64
C ILE A 118 -10.73 -0.25 -0.35
N ALA A 119 -11.45 -0.17 0.78
CA ALA A 119 -10.86 0.10 2.08
C ALA A 119 -9.83 -0.97 2.47
N SER A 120 -10.10 -2.25 2.18
CA SER A 120 -9.19 -3.37 2.42
C SER A 120 -7.93 -3.28 1.56
N PHE A 121 -8.07 -2.88 0.29
CA PHE A 121 -6.92 -2.60 -0.58
C PHE A 121 -6.05 -1.47 -0.02
N VAL A 122 -6.68 -0.37 0.42
CA VAL A 122 -5.97 0.78 1.03
C VAL A 122 -5.23 0.36 2.30
N ALA A 123 -5.89 -0.38 3.19
CA ALA A 123 -5.27 -0.92 4.41
C ALA A 123 -4.07 -1.83 4.07
N ASN A 124 -4.22 -2.71 3.09
CA ASN A 124 -3.13 -3.58 2.63
C ASN A 124 -1.96 -2.77 2.04
N ALA A 125 -2.24 -1.74 1.24
CA ALA A 125 -1.23 -0.86 0.65
C ALA A 125 -0.43 -0.09 1.72
N ILE A 126 -1.05 0.30 2.82
CA ILE A 126 -0.37 0.88 3.99
C ILE A 126 0.49 -0.19 4.68
N ALA A 127 -0.14 -1.31 5.08
CA ALA A 127 0.50 -2.33 5.91
C ALA A 127 1.74 -2.95 5.24
N ARG A 128 1.72 -3.11 3.91
CA ARG A 128 2.80 -3.76 3.15
C ARG A 128 3.96 -2.85 2.78
N HIS A 129 3.81 -1.53 2.92
CA HIS A 129 4.86 -0.58 2.53
C HIS A 129 6.08 -0.74 3.47
N PRO A 130 7.34 -0.78 2.97
CA PRO A 130 8.49 -1.12 3.80
C PRO A 130 8.72 -0.17 4.97
N SER A 131 8.38 1.12 4.82
CA SER A 131 8.50 2.11 5.90
C SER A 131 7.50 1.91 7.04
N VAL A 132 6.43 1.14 6.82
CA VAL A 132 5.41 0.80 7.82
C VAL A 132 5.65 -0.62 8.32
N PHE A 133 5.76 -1.58 7.39
CA PHE A 133 5.91 -2.99 7.68
C PHE A 133 7.14 -3.29 8.55
N LYS A 134 8.32 -2.78 8.18
CA LYS A 134 9.57 -3.16 8.87
C LYS A 134 9.59 -2.65 10.32
N PRO A 135 9.32 -1.35 10.60
CA PRO A 135 9.30 -0.87 11.98
C PRO A 135 8.22 -1.56 12.81
N LEU A 136 6.99 -1.68 12.28
CA LEU A 136 5.88 -2.27 13.03
C LEU A 136 6.11 -3.75 13.34
N ARG A 137 6.64 -4.53 12.37
CA ARG A 137 7.00 -5.93 12.62
C ARG A 137 8.05 -6.03 13.73
N ASN A 138 9.09 -5.19 13.68
CA ASN A 138 10.16 -5.22 14.67
C ASN A 138 9.66 -4.82 16.06
N GLU A 139 8.80 -3.80 16.14
CA GLU A 139 8.17 -3.37 17.39
C GLU A 139 7.31 -4.49 18.01
N LEU A 140 6.45 -5.12 17.20
CA LEU A 140 5.60 -6.22 17.67
C LEU A 140 6.42 -7.43 18.13
N MET A 141 7.53 -7.73 17.43
CA MET A 141 8.47 -8.77 17.85
C MET A 141 9.11 -8.44 19.22
N LEU A 142 9.41 -7.17 19.49
CA LEU A 142 9.99 -6.73 20.77
C LEU A 142 8.95 -6.63 21.90
N SER A 143 7.67 -6.46 21.57
CA SER A 143 6.59 -6.34 22.57
C SER A 143 6.11 -7.67 23.14
N ALA A 144 6.47 -8.79 22.51
CA ALA A 144 6.05 -10.11 22.97
C ALA A 144 6.79 -10.46 24.28
N SER A 145 6.05 -10.89 25.30
CA SER A 145 6.67 -11.25 26.57
C SER A 145 7.38 -12.60 26.46
N GLU A 146 8.53 -12.73 27.13
CA GLU A 146 9.25 -14.01 27.18
C GLU A 146 8.40 -15.10 27.85
N GLU A 147 7.53 -14.73 28.80
CA GLU A 147 6.60 -15.67 29.42
C GLU A 147 5.61 -16.25 28.40
N ASP A 148 5.01 -15.41 27.54
CA ASP A 148 4.08 -15.85 26.49
C ASP A 148 4.77 -16.69 25.40
N LEU A 149 6.03 -16.39 25.12
CA LEU A 149 6.82 -17.05 24.08
C LEU A 149 7.49 -18.34 24.56
N SER A 150 7.75 -18.47 25.87
CA SER A 150 8.47 -19.61 26.46
C SER A 150 7.90 -20.97 26.10
N PRO A 151 6.57 -21.22 26.08
CA PRO A 151 6.04 -22.55 25.77
C PRO A 151 6.30 -22.94 24.31
N TYR A 152 6.30 -21.96 23.40
CA TYR A 152 6.59 -22.19 21.98
C TYR A 152 8.09 -22.41 21.76
N ARG A 153 8.95 -21.69 22.49
CA ARG A 153 10.39 -21.87 22.44
C ARG A 153 10.79 -23.26 22.96
N ASP A 154 10.21 -23.69 24.08
CA ASP A 154 10.44 -25.02 24.66
C ASP A 154 9.94 -26.14 23.74
N LEU A 155 8.78 -25.97 23.09
CA LEU A 155 8.30 -26.90 22.07
C LEU A 155 9.30 -27.01 20.91
N MET A 156 9.80 -25.88 20.39
CA MET A 156 10.79 -25.89 19.31
C MET A 156 12.11 -26.53 19.74
N ARG A 157 12.54 -26.32 20.98
CA ARG A 157 13.70 -27.02 21.56
C ARG A 157 13.48 -28.53 21.64
N ALA A 158 12.33 -28.98 22.12
CA ALA A 158 11.97 -30.40 22.19
C ALA A 158 11.93 -31.06 20.79
N LEU A 159 11.58 -30.29 19.76
CA LEU A 159 11.60 -30.72 18.36
C LEU A 159 12.99 -30.61 17.70
N GLY A 160 14.01 -30.12 18.41
CA GLY A 160 15.37 -29.94 17.85
C GLY A 160 15.50 -28.76 16.88
N HIS A 161 14.56 -27.81 16.92
CA HIS A 161 14.46 -26.67 16.01
C HIS A 161 14.55 -25.31 16.71
N GLU A 162 15.14 -25.23 17.90
CA GLU A 162 15.24 -23.97 18.67
C GLU A 162 15.84 -22.81 17.86
N GLY A 163 16.82 -23.10 17.00
CA GLY A 163 17.42 -22.08 16.11
C GLY A 163 16.43 -21.40 15.18
N ALA A 164 15.29 -22.04 14.87
CA ALA A 164 14.22 -21.54 14.01
C ALA A 164 13.20 -20.64 14.69
N PHE A 165 13.27 -20.52 16.03
CA PHE A 165 12.25 -19.85 16.81
C PHE A 165 12.00 -18.40 16.39
N GLU A 166 13.05 -17.58 16.33
CA GLU A 166 12.94 -16.16 15.97
C GLU A 166 12.34 -15.97 14.57
N GLY A 167 12.70 -16.86 13.64
CA GLY A 167 12.13 -16.88 12.30
C GLY A 167 10.64 -17.22 12.29
N VAL A 168 10.23 -18.21 13.08
CA VAL A 168 8.83 -18.63 13.20
C VAL A 168 7.98 -17.53 13.83
N ALA A 169 8.48 -16.89 14.87
CA ALA A 169 7.82 -15.76 15.52
C ALA A 169 7.67 -14.57 14.54
N ALA A 170 8.75 -14.20 13.84
CA ALA A 170 8.73 -13.14 12.83
C ALA A 170 7.76 -13.43 11.67
N GLU A 171 7.65 -14.69 11.27
CA GLU A 171 6.68 -15.13 10.27
C GLU A 171 5.24 -15.00 10.77
N GLY A 172 4.99 -15.36 12.04
CA GLY A 172 3.67 -15.20 12.67
C GLY A 172 3.21 -13.74 12.69
N VAL A 173 4.08 -12.83 13.11
CA VAL A 173 3.82 -11.38 13.08
C VAL A 173 3.60 -10.89 11.65
N THR A 174 4.45 -11.30 10.71
CA THR A 174 4.36 -10.90 9.29
C THR A 174 2.99 -11.28 8.69
N ARG A 175 2.54 -12.51 8.93
CA ARG A 175 1.22 -12.97 8.45
C ARG A 175 0.08 -12.20 9.07
N ARG A 176 0.15 -11.93 10.38
CA ARG A 176 -0.89 -11.17 11.06
C ARG A 176 -0.96 -9.72 10.57
N LEU A 177 0.17 -9.12 10.23
CA LEU A 177 0.19 -7.77 9.66
C LEU A 177 -0.36 -7.72 8.23
N LEU A 178 -0.03 -8.72 7.40
CA LEU A 178 -0.24 -8.63 5.95
C LEU A 178 -1.41 -9.46 5.40
N LEU A 179 -1.82 -10.51 6.09
CA LEU A 179 -2.84 -11.46 5.61
C LEU A 179 -4.09 -11.54 6.51
N ASP A 180 -3.99 -11.16 7.79
CA ASP A 180 -5.17 -11.11 8.66
C ASP A 180 -5.98 -9.84 8.34
N THR A 181 -7.25 -10.06 7.98
CA THR A 181 -8.21 -9.02 7.62
C THR A 181 -9.42 -8.98 8.56
N GLY A 182 -9.38 -9.70 9.69
CA GLY A 182 -10.47 -9.67 10.67
C GLY A 182 -10.55 -8.33 11.41
N ASP A 183 -11.69 -8.01 12.02
CA ASP A 183 -11.96 -6.71 12.66
C ASP A 183 -10.94 -6.33 13.76
N GLY A 184 -10.34 -7.31 14.43
CA GLY A 184 -9.30 -7.10 15.45
C GLY A 184 -7.86 -7.07 14.92
N SER A 185 -7.66 -7.17 13.61
CA SER A 185 -6.35 -7.12 12.96
C SER A 185 -5.91 -5.68 12.67
N TYR A 186 -4.62 -5.48 12.40
CA TYR A 186 -4.10 -4.16 12.01
C TYR A 186 -4.81 -3.60 10.77
N GLN A 187 -5.02 -4.44 9.75
CA GLN A 187 -5.75 -4.04 8.54
C GLN A 187 -7.24 -3.81 8.83
N GLY A 188 -7.88 -4.65 9.64
CA GLY A 188 -9.29 -4.50 10.03
C GLY A 188 -9.56 -3.21 10.78
N LEU A 189 -8.64 -2.77 11.65
CA LEU A 189 -8.74 -1.47 12.33
C LEU A 189 -8.73 -0.31 11.32
N ILE A 190 -7.81 -0.31 10.34
CA ILE A 190 -7.77 0.71 9.29
C ILE A 190 -9.07 0.69 8.47
N VAL A 191 -9.55 -0.50 8.08
CA VAL A 191 -10.81 -0.65 7.35
C VAL A 191 -11.98 -0.07 8.15
N GLY A 192 -12.07 -0.39 9.44
CA GLY A 192 -13.09 0.16 10.33
C GLY A 192 -13.06 1.68 10.39
N GLU A 193 -11.87 2.29 10.56
CA GLU A 193 -11.73 3.75 10.55
C GLU A 193 -12.16 4.37 9.21
N LEU A 194 -11.80 3.75 8.09
CA LEU A 194 -12.19 4.24 6.75
C LEU A 194 -13.70 4.16 6.51
N LEU A 195 -14.37 3.11 6.97
CA LEU A 195 -15.81 2.93 6.78
C LEU A 195 -16.64 3.86 7.68
N GLU A 196 -16.06 4.35 8.77
CA GLU A 196 -16.67 5.37 9.63
C GLU A 196 -16.56 6.78 9.04
N MET A 197 -15.65 7.01 8.08
CA MET A 197 -15.50 8.28 7.37
C MET A 197 -16.46 8.40 6.18
N GLU A 198 -16.63 9.64 5.68
CA GLU A 198 -17.25 9.85 4.38
C GLU A 198 -16.24 9.50 3.28
N GLY A 199 -16.59 8.53 2.43
CA GLY A 199 -15.83 8.15 1.25
C GLY A 199 -16.41 8.73 -0.02
N ILE A 200 -15.54 9.29 -0.87
CA ILE A 200 -15.92 9.85 -2.18
C ILE A 200 -14.96 9.32 -3.25
N VAL A 201 -15.52 8.85 -4.37
CA VAL A 201 -14.74 8.56 -5.58
C VAL A 201 -14.51 9.85 -6.36
N LEU A 202 -13.26 10.23 -6.55
CA LEU A 202 -12.87 11.39 -7.35
C LEU A 202 -12.59 10.96 -8.78
N ARG A 203 -13.10 11.73 -9.74
CA ARG A 203 -12.92 11.48 -11.17
C ARG A 203 -12.08 12.57 -11.81
N ALA A 204 -11.09 12.16 -12.58
CA ALA A 204 -10.29 13.08 -13.38
C ALA A 204 -11.09 13.56 -14.61
N PRO A 205 -10.95 14.84 -15.01
CA PRO A 205 -11.48 15.31 -16.28
C PRO A 205 -10.64 14.74 -17.44
N GLY A 206 -11.20 14.68 -18.65
CA GLY A 206 -10.51 14.05 -19.80
C GLY A 206 -9.17 14.69 -20.22
N CYS A 207 -8.85 15.88 -19.71
CA CYS A 207 -7.60 16.60 -19.96
C CYS A 207 -6.55 16.47 -18.85
N ALA A 208 -6.83 15.73 -17.77
CA ALA A 208 -5.90 15.48 -16.67
C ALA A 208 -5.99 14.02 -16.21
N SER A 209 -5.01 13.58 -15.43
CA SER A 209 -4.98 12.22 -14.91
C SER A 209 -4.33 12.18 -13.53
N PHE A 210 -4.80 11.29 -12.67
CA PHE A 210 -4.17 11.05 -11.38
C PHE A 210 -2.83 10.33 -11.54
N ALA A 211 -1.84 10.75 -10.77
CA ALA A 211 -0.61 10.03 -10.52
C ALA A 211 -0.76 9.17 -9.26
N THR A 212 0.06 8.15 -9.11
CA THR A 212 0.29 7.38 -7.89
C THR A 212 1.74 7.53 -7.44
N ALA A 213 2.21 6.67 -6.53
CA ALA A 213 3.55 6.75 -5.97
C ALA A 213 4.07 5.39 -5.49
N SER A 214 5.34 5.37 -5.10
CA SER A 214 5.95 4.24 -4.38
C SER A 214 5.25 3.93 -3.06
N PHE A 215 4.56 4.92 -2.48
CA PHE A 215 3.54 4.70 -1.46
C PHE A 215 2.23 5.30 -2.01
N PRO A 216 1.30 4.48 -2.53
CA PRO A 216 0.10 4.96 -3.21
C PRO A 216 -0.85 5.79 -2.34
N VAL A 217 -0.74 5.67 -1.02
CA VAL A 217 -1.68 6.24 -0.08
C VAL A 217 -1.07 7.49 0.57
N LEU A 218 -1.85 8.56 0.65
CA LEU A 218 -1.54 9.75 1.45
C LEU A 218 -2.46 9.79 2.67
N PRO A 219 -2.08 9.15 3.79
CA PRO A 219 -2.84 9.23 5.03
C PRO A 219 -2.54 10.55 5.76
N VAL A 220 -3.55 11.12 6.39
CA VAL A 220 -3.39 12.19 7.38
C VAL A 220 -3.75 11.62 8.73
N VAL A 221 -2.76 11.46 9.59
CA VAL A 221 -2.91 10.94 10.95
C VAL A 221 -2.97 12.10 11.93
N ARG A 222 -3.85 12.00 12.93
CA ARG A 222 -3.96 12.97 14.02
C ARG A 222 -4.01 12.24 15.36
N GLU A 223 -3.29 12.78 16.33
CA GLU A 223 -3.41 12.32 17.71
C GLU A 223 -4.77 12.76 18.28
N THR A 224 -5.56 11.79 18.77
CA THR A 224 -6.83 12.04 19.44
C THR A 224 -6.89 11.18 20.70
N GLY A 225 -6.82 11.82 21.88
CA GLY A 225 -6.88 11.13 23.16
C GLY A 225 -5.69 10.20 23.43
N GLY A 226 -4.48 10.61 23.05
CA GLY A 226 -3.25 9.82 23.23
C GLY A 226 -3.10 8.66 22.25
N ARG A 227 -3.91 8.61 21.19
CA ARG A 227 -3.82 7.61 20.12
C ARG A 227 -3.79 8.28 18.76
N ASP A 228 -2.89 7.83 17.91
CA ASP A 228 -2.85 8.20 16.51
C ASP A 228 -4.02 7.55 15.77
N ARG A 229 -4.85 8.37 15.12
CA ARG A 229 -6.00 7.92 14.33
C ARG A 229 -5.94 8.49 12.93
N LEU A 230 -6.42 7.73 11.96
CA LEU A 230 -6.58 8.25 10.62
C LEU A 230 -7.66 9.35 10.64
N SER A 231 -7.37 10.50 10.05
CA SER A 231 -8.29 11.65 9.98
C SER A 231 -8.81 11.90 8.57
N SER A 232 -7.97 11.67 7.57
CA SER A 232 -8.36 11.62 6.16
C SER A 232 -7.33 10.80 5.37
N LEU A 233 -7.71 10.43 4.16
CA LEU A 233 -6.87 9.62 3.29
C LEU A 233 -7.17 9.90 1.83
N TYR A 234 -6.12 10.01 1.01
CA TYR A 234 -6.23 10.04 -0.45
C TYR A 234 -5.51 8.83 -1.05
N CYS A 235 -6.16 8.13 -2.00
CA CYS A 235 -5.56 7.04 -2.74
C CYS A 235 -6.06 7.02 -4.20
N PRO A 236 -5.20 7.22 -5.20
CA PRO A 236 -5.55 7.06 -6.60
C PRO A 236 -5.73 5.57 -6.90
N ILE A 237 -6.79 5.22 -7.61
CA ILE A 237 -7.11 3.85 -8.01
C ILE A 237 -6.65 3.58 -9.44
N SER A 238 -6.75 4.61 -10.29
CA SER A 238 -6.31 4.61 -11.68
C SER A 238 -6.05 6.06 -12.13
N PRO A 239 -5.53 6.28 -13.35
CA PRO A 239 -5.41 7.63 -13.92
C PRO A 239 -6.74 8.41 -13.97
N ASN A 240 -7.89 7.73 -13.98
CA ASN A 240 -9.20 8.38 -14.08
C ASN A 240 -9.96 8.44 -12.76
N ALA A 241 -9.53 7.70 -11.74
CA ALA A 241 -10.27 7.50 -10.50
C ALA A 241 -9.34 7.55 -9.29
N ALA A 242 -9.76 8.27 -8.26
CA ALA A 242 -9.16 8.21 -6.93
C ALA A 242 -10.25 8.06 -5.88
N VAL A 243 -9.86 7.73 -4.65
CA VAL A 243 -10.74 7.74 -3.49
C VAL A 243 -10.19 8.68 -2.45
N ILE A 244 -11.10 9.40 -1.79
CA ILE A 244 -10.80 10.20 -0.63
C ILE A 244 -11.73 9.80 0.52
N TYR A 245 -11.16 9.69 1.70
CA TYR A 245 -11.89 9.50 2.95
C TYR A 245 -11.62 10.69 3.86
N GLY A 246 -12.64 11.15 4.57
CA GLY A 246 -12.47 12.24 5.53
C GLY A 246 -13.71 12.48 6.39
N PRO A 247 -13.66 13.50 7.26
CA PRO A 247 -14.82 13.88 8.07
C PRO A 247 -15.93 14.38 7.16
N GLY A 248 -17.13 13.87 7.36
CA GLY A 248 -18.30 14.25 6.57
C GLY A 248 -19.61 13.84 7.25
N PRO A 249 -20.75 14.34 6.76
CA PRO A 249 -22.06 14.04 7.32
C PRO A 249 -22.53 12.61 7.09
N ARG A 250 -21.87 11.86 6.20
CA ARG A 250 -22.22 10.47 5.84
C ARG A 250 -21.09 9.52 6.21
N ARG A 251 -21.43 8.26 6.48
CA ARG A 251 -20.47 7.18 6.68
C ARG A 251 -20.43 6.29 5.43
N GLY A 252 -19.26 5.71 5.18
CA GLY A 252 -19.03 4.85 4.03
C GLY A 252 -18.90 5.63 2.72
N MET A 253 -18.73 4.87 1.64
CA MET A 253 -18.50 5.45 0.31
C MET A 253 -19.82 5.63 -0.44
N GLY A 254 -20.30 6.88 -0.52
CA GLY A 254 -21.61 7.19 -1.11
C GLY A 254 -21.57 8.28 -2.18
N GLY A 255 -20.42 8.90 -2.41
CA GLY A 255 -20.25 10.01 -3.34
C GLY A 255 -19.32 9.67 -4.50
N CYS A 256 -19.50 10.40 -5.59
CA CYS A 256 -18.50 10.53 -6.64
C CYS A 256 -18.50 12.00 -7.10
N GLU A 257 -17.35 12.51 -7.52
CA GLU A 257 -17.18 13.93 -7.86
C GLU A 257 -16.24 14.09 -9.04
N LEU A 258 -16.64 14.89 -10.04
CA LEU A 258 -15.79 15.28 -11.15
C LEU A 258 -14.93 16.48 -10.74
N LEU A 259 -13.61 16.32 -10.78
CA LEU A 259 -12.69 17.38 -10.43
C LEU A 259 -12.33 18.28 -11.62
N GLY A 260 -11.93 19.51 -11.31
CA GLY A 260 -11.20 20.36 -12.24
C GLY A 260 -9.78 19.87 -12.47
N ALA A 261 -9.21 20.16 -13.65
CA ALA A 261 -7.84 19.72 -13.99
C ALA A 261 -6.80 20.24 -12.99
N ARG A 262 -6.98 21.47 -12.49
CA ARG A 262 -6.09 22.08 -11.49
C ARG A 262 -6.12 21.33 -10.15
N ASP A 263 -7.28 20.80 -9.75
CA ASP A 263 -7.41 20.05 -8.50
C ASP A 263 -6.75 18.66 -8.61
N VAL A 264 -6.84 18.02 -9.78
CA VAL A 264 -6.09 16.79 -10.07
C VAL A 264 -4.58 17.04 -9.98
N VAL A 265 -4.08 18.12 -10.60
CA VAL A 265 -2.66 18.49 -10.51
C VAL A 265 -2.25 18.77 -9.06
N ARG A 266 -3.10 19.45 -8.28
CA ARG A 266 -2.86 19.71 -6.86
C ARG A 266 -2.76 18.42 -6.04
N LEU A 267 -3.64 17.45 -6.28
CA LEU A 267 -3.61 16.14 -5.60
C LEU A 267 -2.36 15.36 -5.97
N ASN A 268 -1.98 15.34 -7.26
CA ASN A 268 -0.73 14.70 -7.70
C ASN A 268 0.51 15.37 -7.07
N ALA A 269 0.49 16.70 -6.93
CA ALA A 269 1.58 17.45 -6.33
C ALA A 269 1.80 17.12 -4.84
N ALA A 270 0.78 16.64 -4.13
CA ALA A 270 0.90 16.26 -2.72
C ALA A 270 1.94 15.14 -2.48
N TYR A 271 2.17 14.26 -3.47
CA TYR A 271 3.23 13.24 -3.39
C TYR A 271 4.65 13.83 -3.31
N PHE A 272 4.85 15.04 -3.84
CA PHE A 272 6.14 15.74 -3.79
C PHE A 272 6.41 16.37 -2.41
N GLU A 273 5.36 16.61 -1.63
CA GLU A 273 5.42 17.13 -0.26
C GLU A 273 5.57 16.00 0.78
N ALA A 274 5.20 14.76 0.44
CA ALA A 274 5.24 13.62 1.36
C ALA A 274 6.64 12.97 1.47
N ASP A 275 7.30 13.08 2.62
CA ASP A 275 8.68 12.57 2.84
C ASP A 275 8.82 11.06 2.67
N PHE A 276 7.77 10.29 2.96
CA PHE A 276 7.77 8.83 2.83
C PHE A 276 7.62 8.34 1.38
N VAL A 277 7.47 9.25 0.41
CA VAL A 277 7.37 8.94 -1.01
C VAL A 277 8.70 9.20 -1.69
N ARG A 278 9.25 8.16 -2.33
CA ARG A 278 10.47 8.25 -3.15
C ARG A 278 10.14 8.48 -4.62
N PHE A 279 9.20 7.71 -5.17
CA PHE A 279 8.84 7.79 -6.58
C PHE A 279 7.40 8.27 -6.77
N VAL A 280 7.19 9.18 -7.71
CA VAL A 280 5.86 9.56 -8.21
C VAL A 280 5.65 8.91 -9.57
N VAL A 281 4.51 8.29 -9.80
CA VAL A 281 4.27 7.39 -10.93
C VAL A 281 3.03 7.82 -11.69
N ALA A 282 3.09 7.87 -13.01
CA ALA A 282 1.93 8.24 -13.82
C ALA A 282 1.88 7.51 -15.15
N LYS A 283 0.70 7.61 -15.78
CA LYS A 283 0.42 7.09 -17.13
C LYS A 283 1.25 7.75 -18.20
N ASP A 284 1.52 9.03 -18.06
CA ASP A 284 2.27 9.82 -19.02
C ASP A 284 3.23 10.79 -18.31
N ARG A 285 4.24 11.19 -19.07
CA ARG A 285 5.28 12.11 -18.60
C ARG A 285 4.73 13.48 -18.22
N ARG A 286 3.73 13.97 -18.97
CA ARG A 286 3.14 15.30 -18.76
C ARG A 286 2.53 15.43 -17.38
N THR A 287 1.82 14.40 -16.91
CA THR A 287 1.22 14.36 -15.58
C THR A 287 2.27 14.56 -14.47
N LEU A 288 3.47 13.97 -14.60
CA LEU A 288 4.56 14.13 -13.63
C LEU A 288 5.17 15.54 -13.67
N GLU A 289 5.35 16.08 -14.88
CA GLU A 289 5.94 17.42 -15.07
C GLU A 289 5.02 18.53 -14.55
N GLU A 290 3.71 18.43 -14.79
CA GLU A 290 2.71 19.36 -14.27
C GLU A 290 2.64 19.31 -12.73
N ALA A 291 2.60 18.10 -12.16
CA ALA A 291 2.57 17.92 -10.70
C ALA A 291 3.83 18.45 -10.01
N ARG A 292 5.02 18.16 -10.56
CA ARG A 292 6.29 18.69 -10.04
C ARG A 292 6.32 20.21 -10.09
N SER A 293 5.99 20.79 -11.25
CA SER A 293 6.01 22.25 -11.45
C SER A 293 5.07 22.96 -10.48
N PHE A 294 3.89 22.37 -10.23
CA PHE A 294 2.95 22.89 -9.25
C PHE A 294 3.49 22.83 -7.81
N ALA A 295 4.14 21.73 -7.43
CA ALA A 295 4.75 21.59 -6.11
C ALA A 295 5.92 22.58 -5.90
N GLU A 296 6.76 22.78 -6.91
CA GLU A 296 7.89 23.72 -6.86
C GLU A 296 7.43 25.18 -6.75
N ALA A 297 6.38 25.57 -7.49
CA ALA A 297 5.82 26.92 -7.44
C ALA A 297 5.23 27.30 -6.06
N LYS A 298 4.86 26.32 -5.23
CA LYS A 298 4.38 26.55 -3.86
C LYS A 298 5.50 26.73 -2.83
N ARG A 299 6.72 26.26 -3.11
CA ARG A 299 7.82 26.39 -2.15
C ARG A 299 8.20 27.87 -2.07
N PRO A 300 8.22 28.49 -0.87
CA PRO A 300 8.68 29.86 -0.74
C PRO A 300 10.12 29.95 -1.26
N SER A 301 10.41 31.00 -2.02
CA SER A 301 11.78 31.30 -2.46
C SER A 301 12.68 31.32 -1.21
N PRO A 302 13.86 30.68 -1.22
CA PRO A 302 14.79 30.85 -0.12
C PRO A 302 15.06 32.35 0.06
N PRO A 303 15.10 32.88 1.30
CA PRO A 303 15.38 34.28 1.51
C PRO A 303 16.68 34.63 0.80
N SER A 304 16.64 35.64 -0.08
CA SER A 304 17.82 36.13 -0.77
C SER A 304 18.89 36.36 0.27
N ARG A 305 20.02 35.66 0.19
CA ARG A 305 21.21 36.02 0.96
C ARG A 305 21.59 37.43 0.54
N ARG A 306 21.13 38.43 1.29
CA ARG A 306 21.77 39.75 1.28
C ARG A 306 23.16 39.51 1.85
N SER A 307 24.15 39.56 0.97
CA SER A 307 25.54 39.74 1.34
C SER A 307 25.65 40.94 2.29
N ILE A 308 26.09 40.67 3.51
CA ILE A 308 26.78 41.66 4.36
C ILE A 308 28.26 41.41 4.14
#